data_AF-A0A9C9KQM9-F1
#
_entry.id   AF-A0A9C9KQM9-F1
#
_cell.length_a   1.000
_cell.length_b   1.000
_cell.length_c   1.000
_cell.angle_alpha   90.00
_cell.angle_beta   90.00
_cell.angle_gamma   90.00
#
_symmetry.space_group_name_H-M   'P 1'
#
loop_
_entity.id
_entity.type
_entity.pdbx_description
1 polymer ?
#
loop_
_entity_poly.entity_id
_entity_poly.type
_entity_poly.pdbx_seq_one_letter_code
_entity_poly.pdbx_strand_id
1 'polypeptide(L)' 'MASIQDDPDLRQLCNALHDSYPDLCAGLDFELIQGEKGAQVKKWVNKNPEPDREQIKHRLEGLKRD' A
#
# COMPACT_ATOMS: atom_id res chain seq x y z
N MET A 1 2.20 16.84 -6.97
CA MET A 1 2.05 15.37 -6.97
C MET A 1 2.75 14.88 -5.71
N ALA A 2 2.00 14.42 -4.70
CA ALA A 2 2.60 13.89 -3.49
C ALA A 2 3.28 12.56 -3.85
N SER A 3 4.60 12.52 -3.73
CA SER A 3 5.35 11.28 -3.91
C SER A 3 5.12 10.40 -2.70
N ILE A 4 4.97 9.08 -2.89
CA ILE A 4 4.80 8.07 -1.82
C ILE A 4 5.89 8.17 -0.73
N GLN A 5 7.02 8.81 -1.05
CA GLN A 5 8.14 9.04 -0.15
C GLN A 5 7.89 10.08 0.95
N ASP A 6 6.96 11.02 0.76
CA ASP A 6 6.71 12.13 1.69
C ASP A 6 5.65 11.79 2.75
N ASP A 7 4.79 10.80 2.48
CA ASP A 7 3.67 10.45 3.35
C ASP A 7 3.91 9.11 4.05
N PRO A 8 4.00 9.09 5.39
CA PRO A 8 4.29 7.88 6.15
C PRO A 8 3.20 6.83 5.99
N ASP A 9 1.92 7.23 5.85
CA ASP A 9 0.83 6.27 5.64
C ASP A 9 0.96 5.59 4.28
N LEU A 10 1.27 6.35 3.21
CA LEU A 10 1.48 5.76 1.88
C LEU A 10 2.65 4.79 1.88
N ARG A 11 3.72 5.14 2.60
CA ARG A 11 4.89 4.30 2.72
C ARG A 11 4.63 3.04 3.54
N GLN A 12 3.84 3.12 4.61
CA GLN A 12 3.41 1.94 5.39
C GLN A 12 2.57 1.00 4.54
N LEU A 13 1.60 1.53 3.80
CA LEU A 13 0.76 0.74 2.90
C LEU A 13 1.57 0.11 1.77
N CYS A 14 2.49 0.87 1.17
CA CYS A 14 3.41 0.38 0.15
C CYS A 14 4.29 -0.76 0.68
N ASN A 15 4.85 -0.62 1.89
CA ASN A 15 5.65 -1.66 2.51
C ASN A 15 4.84 -2.93 2.79
N ALA A 16 3.61 -2.79 3.30
CA ALA A 16 2.73 -3.94 3.54
C ALA A 16 2.39 -4.68 2.24
N LEU A 17 2.20 -3.95 1.15
CA LEU A 17 1.98 -4.52 -0.18
C LEU A 17 3.24 -5.18 -0.74
N HIS A 18 4.42 -4.55 -0.61
CA HIS A 18 5.69 -5.15 -1.02
C HIS A 18 6.04 -6.41 -0.22
N ASP A 19 5.70 -6.50 1.07
CA ASP A 19 5.93 -7.72 1.87
C ASP A 19 5.12 -8.90 1.32
N SER A 20 3.89 -8.64 0.89
CA SER A 20 2.99 -9.67 0.33
C SER A 20 3.26 -9.94 -1.16
N TYR A 21 3.75 -8.92 -1.88
CA TYR A 21 4.04 -8.97 -3.29
C TYR A 21 5.35 -8.22 -3.59
N PRO A 22 6.51 -8.86 -3.35
CA PRO A 22 7.81 -8.22 -3.53
C PRO A 22 8.12 -7.85 -4.98
N ASP A 23 7.44 -8.49 -5.94
CA ASP A 23 7.56 -8.21 -7.36
C ASP A 23 6.80 -6.96 -7.84
N LEU A 24 5.96 -6.35 -7.00
CA LEU A 24 5.14 -5.21 -7.43
C LEU A 24 5.83 -3.89 -7.15
N CYS A 25 5.71 -2.97 -8.09
CA CYS A 25 6.24 -1.61 -7.96
C CYS A 25 5.10 -0.59 -7.76
N ALA A 26 5.17 0.14 -6.66
CA ALA A 26 4.28 1.28 -6.45
C ALA A 26 4.47 2.36 -7.53
N GLY A 27 3.37 2.80 -8.13
CA GLY A 27 3.32 3.74 -9.26
C GLY A 27 3.33 3.08 -10.65
N LEU A 28 3.64 1.78 -10.75
CA LEU A 28 3.58 1.01 -12.00
C LEU A 28 2.48 -0.05 -11.93
N ASP A 29 2.55 -0.91 -10.92
CA ASP A 29 1.66 -2.05 -10.70
C ASP A 29 0.43 -1.68 -9.87
N PHE A 30 0.58 -0.69 -8.98
CA PHE A 30 -0.50 -0.16 -8.16
C PHE A 30 -0.23 1.30 -7.83
N GLU A 31 -1.28 2.13 -7.79
CA GLU A 31 -1.21 3.51 -7.35
C GLU A 31 -1.82 3.65 -5.96
N LEU A 32 -1.11 4.33 -5.07
CA LEU A 32 -1.60 4.70 -3.75
C LEU A 32 -2.01 6.17 -3.74
N ILE A 33 -3.00 6.49 -2.92
CA ILE A 33 -3.43 7.87 -2.67
C ILE A 33 -3.64 8.10 -1.19
N GLN A 34 -3.25 9.28 -0.71
CA GLN A 34 -3.58 9.73 0.63
C GLN A 34 -5.04 10.19 0.66
N GLY A 35 -5.90 9.45 1.35
CA GLY A 35 -7.27 9.83 1.62
C GLY A 35 -7.40 10.56 2.96
N GLU A 36 -8.58 11.09 3.25
CA GLU A 36 -8.89 11.75 4.53
C GLU A 36 -8.73 10.85 5.76
N LYS A 37 -8.72 9.52 5.56
CA LYS A 37 -8.57 8.50 6.61
C LYS A 37 -7.23 7.75 6.54
N GLY A 38 -6.27 8.27 5.78
CA GLY A 38 -4.97 7.65 5.55
C GLY A 38 -4.81 7.09 4.13
N ALA A 39 -3.72 6.37 3.92
CA ALA A 39 -3.37 5.81 2.62
C ALA A 39 -4.32 4.70 2.17
N GLN A 40 -4.65 4.71 0.88
CA GLN A 40 -5.46 3.67 0.23
C GLN A 40 -4.98 3.39 -1.19
N VAL A 41 -5.28 2.19 -1.70
CA VAL A 41 -5.04 1.83 -3.10
C VAL A 41 -6.06 2.60 -3.97
N LYS A 42 -5.54 3.48 -4.83
CA LYS A 42 -6.34 4.23 -5.81
C LYS A 42 -6.62 3.38 -7.04
N LYS A 43 -5.61 2.63 -7.49
CA LYS A 43 -5.67 1.86 -8.73
C LYS A 43 -4.79 0.62 -8.60
N TRP A 44 -5.32 -0.53 -8.99
CA TRP A 44 -4.56 -1.77 -9.13
C TRP A 44 -4.43 -2.09 -10.61
N VAL A 45 -3.21 -2.07 -11.13
CA VAL A 45 -2.89 -2.30 -12.56
C VAL A 45 -2.33 -3.71 -12.77
N ASN A 46 -1.82 -4.31 -11.70
CA ASN A 46 -1.21 -5.62 -11.76
C ASN A 46 -2.19 -6.75 -12.08
N LYS A 47 -1.66 -7.83 -12.66
CA LYS A 47 -2.38 -9.06 -13.00
C LYS A 47 -2.66 -9.98 -11.81
N ASN A 48 -1.92 -9.82 -10.70
CA ASN A 48 -2.24 -10.56 -9.48
C ASN A 48 -3.54 -10.04 -8.87
N PRO A 49 -4.33 -10.88 -8.20
CA PRO A 49 -5.52 -10.42 -7.49
C PRO A 49 -5.15 -9.36 -6.46
N GLU A 50 -5.97 -8.30 -6.40
CA GLU A 50 -5.85 -7.26 -5.36
C GLU A 50 -5.92 -7.95 -3.99
N PRO A 51 -4.94 -7.71 -3.10
CA PRO A 51 -4.97 -8.28 -1.76
C PRO A 51 -6.22 -7.82 -1.02
N ASP A 52 -6.81 -8.76 -0.28
CA ASP A 52 -7.99 -8.46 0.50
C ASP A 52 -7.70 -7.31 1.48
N ARG A 53 -8.62 -6.35 1.58
CA ARG A 53 -8.47 -5.18 2.46
C ARG A 53 -8.20 -5.59 3.90
N GLU A 54 -8.73 -6.74 4.35
CA GLU A 54 -8.44 -7.26 5.68
C GLU A 54 -7.00 -7.72 5.84
N GLN A 55 -6.40 -8.37 4.83
CA GLN A 55 -4.99 -8.78 4.88
C GLN A 55 -4.06 -7.57 4.95
N ILE A 56 -4.31 -6.55 4.11
CA ILE A 56 -3.52 -5.32 4.13
C ILE A 56 -3.64 -4.62 5.49
N LYS A 57 -4.86 -4.52 6.04
CA LYS A 57 -5.09 -3.91 7.34
C LYS A 57 -4.37 -4.67 8.45
N HIS A 58 -4.44 -6.00 8.46
CA HIS A 58 -3.77 -6.82 9.47
C HIS A 58 -2.26 -6.62 9.45
N ARG A 59 -1.66 -6.47 8.26
CA ARG A 59 -0.23 -6.16 8.09
C ARG A 59 0.13 -4.75 8.56
N LEU A 60 -0.69 -3.76 8.23
CA LEU A 60 -0.53 -2.38 8.72
C LEU A 60 -0.60 -2.30 10.25
N GLU A 61 -1.51 -3.06 10.88
CA GLU A 61 -1.60 -3.15 12.34
C GLU A 61 -0.39 -3.90 12.95
N GLY A 62 0.11 -4.93 12.26
CA GLY A 62 1.35 -5.63 12.66
C GLY A 62 2.58 -4.72 12.62
N LEU A 63 2.65 -3.80 11.65
CA LEU A 63 3.77 -2.86 11.49
C LEU A 63 3.80 -1.75 12.56
N LYS A 64 2.68 -1.48 13.25
CA LYS A 64 2.60 -0.48 14.34
C LYS A 64 3.10 -0.99 15.70
N ARG A 65 3.48 -2.27 15.79
CA ARG A 65 3.81 -2.96 17.06
C ARG A 65 5.30 -3.18 17.29
N ASP A 66 6.17 -2.71 16.41
CA ASP A 66 7.63 -2.78 16.55
C ASP A 66 8.21 -1.41 16.93
#